data_AF-A0A7Y8UTU9-F1
#
_entry.id   AF-A0A7Y8UTU9-F1
#
_cell.length_a   1.000
_cell.length_b   1.000
_cell.length_c   1.000
_cell.angle_alpha   90.00
_cell.angle_beta   90.00
_cell.angle_gamma   90.00
#
_symmetry.space_group_name_H-M   'P 1'
#
loop_
_entity.id
_entity.type
_entity.pdbx_description
1 polymer ?
#
loop_
_entity_poly.entity_id
_entity_poly.type
_entity_poly.pdbx_seq_one_letter_code
_entity_poly.pdbx_strand_id
1 'polypeptide(L)'
;MAAAQQWRFKPWTVNADQPALIDAQNEMIFTPEELRTKSTQLSFMETTFQSCSALNEEVSQFRRNHPSRPLIQMKSFAITRVAVMFPALSGKSAYDEGLTRADELESALPDIVRKCQAHPKSTFAKYLPVKLRRYL
;
A
#
# COMPACT_ATOMS: atom_id res chain seq x y z
N MET A 1 24.11 12.88 -55.84
CA MET A 1 23.12 12.33 -54.87
C MET A 1 22.57 11.04 -55.43
N ALA A 2 23.18 9.88 -55.15
CA ALA A 2 22.73 8.60 -55.71
C ALA A 2 22.77 7.42 -54.72
N ALA A 3 23.41 7.58 -53.55
CA ALA A 3 23.53 6.50 -52.56
C ALA A 3 22.25 6.22 -51.75
N ALA A 4 21.35 7.21 -51.61
CA ALA A 4 20.13 7.05 -50.82
C ALA A 4 19.00 6.28 -51.55
N GLN A 5 19.06 6.14 -52.88
CA GLN A 5 18.04 5.42 -53.66
C GLN A 5 18.21 3.89 -53.64
N GLN A 6 19.35 3.39 -53.15
CA GLN A 6 19.65 1.95 -53.10
C GLN A 6 19.24 1.29 -51.78
N TRP A 7 18.71 2.05 -50.82
CA TRP A 7 18.19 1.50 -49.57
C TRP A 7 16.84 0.82 -49.82
N ARG A 8 16.90 -0.44 -50.24
CA ARG A 8 15.73 -1.33 -50.24
C ARG A 8 15.46 -1.74 -48.79
N PHE A 9 14.59 -1.01 -48.11
CA PHE A 9 14.02 -1.46 -46.84
C PHE A 9 13.39 -2.83 -47.06
N LYS A 10 13.95 -3.87 -46.44
CA LYS A 10 13.26 -5.17 -46.37
C LYS A 10 12.14 -5.02 -45.35
N PRO A 11 10.87 -5.26 -45.73
CA PRO A 11 9.79 -5.31 -44.76
C PRO A 11 10.11 -6.43 -43.76
N TRP A 12 10.19 -6.11 -42.47
CA TRP A 12 10.32 -7.12 -41.43
C TRP A 12 8.94 -7.60 -41.00
N THR A 13 8.84 -8.88 -40.65
CA THR A 13 7.59 -9.46 -40.14
C THR A 13 7.53 -9.23 -38.64
N VAL A 14 6.46 -8.60 -38.18
CA VAL A 14 6.24 -8.34 -36.75
C VAL A 14 6.18 -9.66 -35.98
N ASN A 15 7.00 -9.77 -34.94
CA ASN A 15 7.00 -10.92 -34.03
C ASN A 15 7.29 -10.44 -32.60
N ALA A 16 7.29 -11.37 -31.63
CA ALA A 16 7.49 -11.03 -30.22
C ALA A 16 8.85 -10.33 -29.95
N ASP A 17 9.88 -10.67 -30.72
CA ASP A 17 11.23 -10.12 -30.59
C ASP A 17 11.43 -8.85 -31.43
N GLN A 18 10.55 -8.60 -32.40
CA GLN A 18 10.56 -7.45 -33.33
C GLN A 18 9.15 -6.87 -33.45
N PRO A 19 8.65 -6.22 -32.39
CA PRO A 19 7.30 -5.64 -32.38
C PRO A 19 7.21 -4.48 -33.38
N ALA A 20 5.99 -4.21 -33.84
CA ALA A 20 5.72 -3.03 -34.64
C ALA A 20 6.01 -1.76 -33.83
N LEU A 21 6.63 -0.76 -34.48
CA LEU A 21 6.76 0.57 -33.91
C LEU A 21 5.38 1.22 -33.94
N ILE A 22 4.76 1.38 -32.77
CA ILE A 22 3.46 2.04 -32.62
C ILE A 22 3.72 3.42 -32.00
N ASP A 23 3.29 4.48 -32.68
CA ASP A 23 3.27 5.81 -32.08
C ASP A 23 2.14 5.87 -31.05
N ALA A 24 2.50 5.74 -29.77
CA ALA A 24 1.57 5.75 -28.66
C ALA A 24 1.61 7.12 -27.98
N GLN A 25 0.64 7.97 -28.31
CA GLN A 25 0.46 9.25 -27.64
C GLN A 25 -0.42 9.05 -26.41
N ASN A 26 0.19 9.12 -25.22
CA ASN A 26 -0.53 9.11 -23.95
C ASN A 26 -0.67 10.55 -23.46
N GLU A 27 -1.88 11.06 -23.49
CA GLU A 27 -2.19 12.37 -22.92
C GLU A 27 -2.28 12.27 -21.39
N MET A 28 -1.35 12.91 -20.69
CA MET A 28 -1.39 13.04 -19.23
C MET A 28 -1.98 14.40 -18.87
N ILE A 29 -3.24 14.40 -18.42
CA ILE A 29 -3.91 15.60 -17.93
C ILE A 29 -3.59 15.75 -16.44
N PHE A 30 -2.72 16.71 -16.12
CA PHE A 30 -2.44 17.10 -14.74
C PHE A 30 -3.39 18.22 -14.33
N THR A 31 -4.42 17.88 -13.58
CA THR A 31 -5.26 18.88 -12.92
C THR A 31 -4.57 19.32 -11.63
N PRO A 32 -4.40 20.62 -11.35
CA PRO A 32 -4.02 21.05 -10.02
C PRO A 32 -5.17 20.66 -9.09
N GLU A 33 -4.98 19.60 -8.32
CA GLU A 33 -5.90 19.26 -7.26
C GLU A 33 -5.95 20.48 -6.33
N GLU A 34 -7.14 21.03 -6.09
CA GLU A 34 -7.31 21.93 -4.95
C GLU A 34 -6.68 21.21 -3.76
N LEU A 35 -5.85 21.92 -2.98
CA LEU A 35 -5.28 21.37 -1.76
C LEU A 35 -6.43 20.83 -0.92
N ARG A 36 -6.73 19.53 -1.06
CA ARG A 36 -7.49 18.78 -0.07
C ARG A 36 -6.72 19.05 1.19
N THR A 37 -7.33 19.83 2.09
CA THR A 37 -6.85 20.13 3.45
C THR A 37 -5.98 18.98 3.88
N LYS A 38 -4.65 19.18 3.85
CA LYS A 38 -3.60 18.14 3.93
C LYS A 38 -4.24 16.84 4.38
N SER A 39 -4.50 15.88 3.48
CA SER A 39 -4.77 14.51 3.92
C SER A 39 -3.64 14.23 4.89
N THR A 40 -3.90 14.25 6.20
CA THR A 40 -2.86 14.24 7.21
C THR A 40 -2.10 12.98 6.91
N GLN A 41 -0.95 13.11 6.27
CA GLN A 41 -0.25 11.99 5.72
C GLN A 41 0.36 11.39 6.96
N LEU A 42 -0.40 10.52 7.63
CA LEU A 42 -0.02 9.95 8.91
C LEU A 42 1.33 9.32 8.62
N SER A 43 2.36 9.92 9.19
CA SER A 43 3.67 9.35 9.17
C SER A 43 3.57 7.95 9.78
N PHE A 44 4.51 7.11 9.39
CA PHE A 44 4.66 5.79 9.97
C PHE A 44 4.60 5.84 11.51
N MET A 45 5.29 6.82 12.10
CA MET A 45 5.31 7.08 13.53
C MET A 45 3.93 7.48 14.08
N GLU A 46 3.25 8.44 13.47
CA GLU A 46 1.90 8.86 13.91
C GLU A 46 0.91 7.70 13.89
N THR A 47 1.06 6.78 12.92
CA THR A 47 0.23 5.58 12.85
C THR A 47 0.59 4.58 13.93
N THR A 48 1.89 4.28 14.12
CA THR A 48 2.39 3.34 15.13
C THR A 48 2.02 3.78 16.55
N PHE A 49 2.02 5.08 16.84
CA PHE A 49 1.77 5.62 18.17
C PHE A 49 0.34 6.13 18.42
N GLN A 50 -0.59 5.91 17.49
CA GLN A 50 -1.98 6.35 17.69
C GLN A 50 -2.63 5.70 18.93
N SER A 51 -3.46 6.48 19.62
CA SER A 51 -4.27 5.97 20.72
C SER A 51 -5.35 5.02 20.20
N CYS A 52 -5.77 4.09 21.06
CA CYS A 52 -6.91 3.24 20.79
C CYS A 52 -8.21 4.04 20.62
N SER A 53 -8.36 5.20 21.28
CA SER A 53 -9.50 6.08 21.03
C SER A 53 -9.55 6.60 19.59
N ALA A 54 -8.41 7.00 19.02
CA ALA A 54 -8.31 7.43 17.63
C ALA A 54 -8.57 6.27 16.67
N LEU A 55 -7.99 5.10 16.95
CA LEU A 55 -8.24 3.88 16.17
C LEU A 55 -9.73 3.49 16.18
N ASN A 56 -10.39 3.56 17.34
CA ASN A 56 -11.81 3.23 17.45
C ASN A 56 -12.68 4.18 16.62
N GLU A 57 -12.35 5.48 16.59
CA GLU A 57 -13.05 6.46 15.74
C GLU A 57 -12.83 6.15 14.26
N GLU A 58 -11.59 5.84 13.86
CA GLU A 58 -11.29 5.45 12.47
C GLU A 58 -12.04 4.18 12.06
N VAL A 59 -12.06 3.15 12.92
CA VAL A 59 -12.84 1.91 12.69
C VAL A 59 -14.32 2.24 12.51
N SER A 60 -14.86 3.10 13.37
CA SER A 60 -16.26 3.53 13.32
C SER A 60 -16.57 4.24 11.99
N GLN A 61 -15.73 5.19 11.57
CA GLN A 61 -15.84 5.89 10.29
C GLN A 61 -15.69 4.95 9.09
N PHE A 62 -14.67 4.08 9.12
CA PHE A 62 -14.39 3.14 8.04
C PHE A 62 -15.55 2.17 7.84
N ARG A 63 -16.14 1.64 8.92
CA ARG A 63 -17.31 0.75 8.84
C ARG A 63 -18.57 1.46 8.34
N ARG A 64 -18.78 2.73 8.68
CA ARG A 64 -19.88 3.53 8.12
C ARG A 64 -19.73 3.73 6.60
N ASN A 65 -18.53 4.10 6.15
CA ASN A 65 -18.28 4.42 4.74
C ASN A 65 -18.11 3.18 3.85
N HIS A 66 -17.60 2.09 4.44
CA HIS A 66 -17.19 0.88 3.73
C HIS A 66 -17.55 -0.40 4.51
N PRO A 67 -18.85 -0.71 4.68
CA PRO A 67 -19.30 -1.78 5.57
C PRO A 67 -18.75 -3.16 5.20
N SER A 68 -18.58 -3.44 3.91
CA SER A 68 -18.09 -4.72 3.38
C SER A 68 -16.58 -4.82 3.22
N ARG A 69 -15.82 -3.72 3.34
CA ARG A 69 -14.37 -3.76 3.16
C ARG A 69 -13.68 -4.38 4.39
N PRO A 70 -12.59 -5.16 4.20
CA PRO A 70 -11.83 -5.71 5.32
C PRO A 70 -11.08 -4.60 6.06
N LEU A 71 -10.89 -4.78 7.37
CA LEU A 71 -10.20 -3.80 8.21
C LEU A 71 -8.78 -3.52 7.75
N ILE A 72 -8.08 -4.50 7.14
CA ILE A 72 -6.71 -4.32 6.65
C ILE A 72 -6.57 -3.18 5.62
N GLN A 73 -7.67 -2.76 4.97
CA GLN A 73 -7.70 -1.62 4.05
C GLN A 73 -7.94 -0.26 4.72
N MET A 74 -8.25 -0.24 6.02
CA MET A 74 -8.28 0.98 6.82
C MET A 74 -6.87 1.56 6.93
N LYS A 75 -6.72 2.90 6.87
CA LYS A 75 -5.42 3.56 6.69
C LYS A 75 -4.39 3.12 7.72
N SER A 76 -4.77 3.10 8.99
CA SER A 76 -3.88 2.66 10.07
C SER A 76 -3.39 1.22 9.92
N PHE A 77 -4.27 0.29 9.55
CA PHE A 77 -3.89 -1.10 9.36
C PHE A 77 -3.13 -1.32 8.05
N ALA A 78 -3.42 -0.56 6.99
CA ALA A 78 -2.67 -0.60 5.74
C ALA A 78 -1.21 -0.13 5.94
N ILE A 79 -0.99 0.94 6.70
CA ILE A 79 0.36 1.41 7.05
C ILE A 79 1.08 0.37 7.94
N THR A 80 0.38 -0.22 8.92
CA THR A 80 0.92 -1.29 9.76
C THR A 80 1.31 -2.52 8.93
N ARG A 81 0.54 -2.84 7.89
CA ARG A 81 0.86 -3.92 6.94
C ARG A 81 2.14 -3.64 6.18
N VAL A 82 2.31 -2.41 5.68
CA VAL A 82 3.56 -2.00 5.01
C VAL A 82 4.74 -2.13 5.97
N ALA A 83 4.59 -1.77 7.24
CA ALA A 83 5.60 -1.94 8.28
C ALA A 83 6.15 -3.37 8.36
N VAL A 84 5.24 -4.32 8.55
CA VAL A 84 5.61 -5.73 8.77
C VAL A 84 6.13 -6.39 7.49
N MET A 85 5.77 -5.84 6.32
CA MET A 85 6.30 -6.24 5.01
C MET A 85 7.61 -5.54 4.65
N PHE A 86 7.98 -4.43 5.29
CA PHE A 86 9.11 -3.60 4.89
C PHE A 86 10.45 -4.34 4.74
N PRO A 87 10.82 -5.30 5.64
CA PRO A 87 12.03 -6.10 5.43
C PRO A 87 12.01 -6.90 4.13
N ALA A 88 10.86 -7.45 3.74
CA ALA A 88 10.72 -8.17 2.48
C ALA A 88 10.79 -7.23 1.28
N LEU A 89 10.12 -6.08 1.36
CA LEU A 89 10.13 -5.05 0.31
C LEU A 89 11.50 -4.41 0.10
N SER A 90 12.36 -4.44 1.12
CA SER A 90 13.73 -3.91 1.07
C SER A 90 14.80 -4.99 0.78
N GLY A 91 14.40 -6.23 0.47
CA GLY A 91 15.33 -7.34 0.20
C GLY A 91 16.09 -7.87 1.42
N LYS A 92 15.67 -7.49 2.64
CA LYS A 92 16.27 -7.93 3.92
C LYS A 92 15.66 -9.22 4.48
N SER A 93 14.55 -9.69 3.92
CA SER A 93 13.96 -10.99 4.20
C SER A 93 13.31 -11.56 2.94
N ALA A 94 12.97 -12.85 2.96
CA ALA A 94 12.19 -13.45 1.89
C ALA A 94 10.76 -12.86 1.81
N TYR A 95 10.17 -12.90 0.62
CA TYR A 95 8.86 -12.29 0.36
C TYR A 95 7.70 -13.03 1.04
N ASP A 96 7.77 -14.36 1.05
CA ASP A 96 6.85 -15.28 1.73
C ASP A 96 6.81 -15.06 3.25
N GLU A 97 7.96 -14.77 3.87
CA GLU A 97 8.00 -14.35 5.28
C GLU A 97 7.26 -13.02 5.48
N GLY A 98 7.37 -12.10 4.53
CA GLY A 98 6.63 -10.83 4.54
C GLY A 98 5.12 -11.05 4.46
N LEU A 99 4.67 -11.95 3.58
CA LEU A 99 3.26 -12.33 3.46
C LEU A 99 2.74 -12.98 4.75
N THR A 100 3.51 -13.92 5.32
CA THR A 100 3.16 -14.58 6.59
C THR A 100 2.91 -13.57 7.71
N ARG A 101 3.75 -12.52 7.79
CA ARG A 101 3.56 -11.44 8.77
C ARG A 101 2.33 -10.58 8.49
N ALA A 102 2.01 -10.33 7.22
CA ALA A 102 0.81 -9.60 6.84
C ALA A 102 -0.47 -10.40 7.17
N ASP A 103 -0.46 -11.71 6.96
CA ASP A 103 -1.59 -12.60 7.30
C ASP A 103 -1.76 -12.71 8.84
N GLU A 104 -0.66 -12.79 9.59
CA GLU A 104 -0.68 -12.73 11.06
C GLU A 104 -1.27 -11.40 11.56
N LEU A 105 -0.96 -10.28 10.90
CA LEU A 105 -1.56 -8.98 11.21
C LEU A 105 -3.07 -9.01 10.94
N GLU A 106 -3.48 -9.44 9.75
CA GLU A 106 -4.88 -9.41 9.31
C GLU A 106 -5.78 -10.28 10.21
N SER A 107 -5.31 -11.48 10.55
CA SER A 107 -6.01 -12.39 11.47
C SER A 107 -6.12 -11.84 12.90
N ALA A 108 -5.19 -11.00 13.33
CA ALA A 108 -5.21 -10.38 14.67
C ALA A 108 -6.11 -9.14 14.77
N LEU A 109 -6.54 -8.53 13.66
CA LEU A 109 -7.27 -7.24 13.66
C LEU A 109 -8.54 -7.25 14.53
N PRO A 110 -9.42 -8.27 14.50
CA PRO A 110 -10.62 -8.27 15.33
C PRO A 110 -10.30 -8.20 16.83
N ASP A 111 -9.26 -8.92 17.27
CA ASP A 111 -8.84 -8.92 18.68
C ASP A 111 -8.17 -7.60 19.08
N ILE A 112 -7.38 -7.00 18.18
CA ILE A 112 -6.78 -5.67 18.39
C ILE A 112 -7.88 -4.62 18.59
N VAL A 113 -8.90 -4.60 17.71
CA VAL A 113 -10.03 -3.67 17.81
C VAL A 113 -10.77 -3.87 19.13
N ARG A 114 -11.07 -5.12 19.50
CA ARG A 114 -11.74 -5.45 20.76
C ARG A 114 -10.95 -4.96 21.99
N LYS A 115 -9.62 -5.17 22.00
CA LYS A 115 -8.74 -4.69 23.08
C LYS A 115 -8.66 -3.17 23.12
N CYS A 116 -8.64 -2.50 21.96
CA CYS A 116 -8.66 -1.05 21.90
C CYS A 116 -9.97 -0.44 22.38
N GLN A 117 -11.10 -1.08 22.13
CA GLN A 117 -12.41 -0.67 22.69
C GLN A 117 -12.40 -0.72 24.22
N ALA A 118 -11.79 -1.75 24.82
CA ALA A 118 -11.69 -1.90 26.27
C ALA A 118 -10.67 -0.93 26.90
N HIS A 119 -9.71 -0.41 26.13
CA HIS A 119 -8.58 0.37 26.64
C HIS A 119 -8.29 1.62 25.80
N PRO A 120 -9.21 2.60 25.73
CA PRO A 120 -9.13 3.73 24.80
C PRO A 120 -7.90 4.64 25.00
N LYS A 121 -7.31 4.66 26.21
CA LYS A 121 -6.12 5.46 26.52
C LYS A 121 -4.79 4.77 26.16
N SER A 122 -4.81 3.49 25.78
CA SER A 122 -3.59 2.77 25.38
C SER A 122 -3.22 3.08 23.93
N THR A 123 -1.96 2.86 23.56
CA THR A 123 -1.52 2.83 22.16
C THR A 123 -1.90 1.50 21.51
N PHE A 124 -2.47 1.50 20.31
CA PHE A 124 -2.92 0.25 19.69
C PHE A 124 -1.77 -0.72 19.38
N ALA A 125 -0.56 -0.21 19.12
CA ALA A 125 0.62 -1.04 18.85
C ALA A 125 0.96 -1.98 20.02
N LYS A 126 0.50 -1.67 21.24
CA LYS A 126 0.62 -2.57 22.41
C LYS A 126 -0.15 -3.88 22.22
N TYR A 127 -1.22 -3.87 21.43
CA TYR A 127 -2.09 -5.02 21.20
C TYR A 127 -1.74 -5.82 19.96
N LEU A 128 -0.76 -5.39 19.17
CA LEU A 128 -0.23 -6.18 18.07
C LEU A 128 0.46 -7.45 18.61
N PRO A 129 0.44 -8.56 17.84
CA PRO A 129 1.20 -9.75 18.15
C PRO A 129 2.66 -9.42 18.47
N VAL A 130 3.22 -10.08 19.49
CA VAL A 130 4.57 -9.79 19.99
C VAL A 130 5.62 -9.87 18.87
N LYS A 131 5.46 -10.83 17.97
CA LYS A 131 6.33 -11.04 16.82
C LYS A 131 6.28 -9.89 15.81
N LEU A 132 5.14 -9.21 15.69
CA LEU A 132 4.95 -8.12 14.74
C LEU A 132 5.42 -6.77 15.28
N ARG A 133 5.36 -6.57 16.61
CA ARG A 133 5.81 -5.31 17.24
C ARG A 133 7.28 -4.96 16.98
N ARG A 134 8.13 -5.93 16.65
CA ARG A 134 9.55 -5.70 16.34
C ARG A 134 9.79 -5.02 14.98
N TYR A 135 8.76 -4.90 14.16
CA TYR A 135 8.81 -4.28 12.83
C TYR A 135 8.18 -2.88 12.79
N LEU A 136 7.81 -2.37 13.97
CA LEU A 136 7.26 -1.05 14.17
C LEU A 136 8.29 -0.06 14.69
#